data_AF-K5UHK8-F1
#
_entry.id   AF-K5UHK8-F1
#
_cell.length_a   1.000
_cell.length_b   1.000
_cell.length_c   1.000
_cell.angle_alpha   90.00
_cell.angle_beta   90.00
_cell.angle_gamma   90.00
#
_symmetry.space_group_name_H-M   'P 1'
#
loop_
_entity.id
_entity.type
_entity.pdbx_description
1 polymer ?
#
loop_
_entity_poly.entity_id
_entity_poly.type
_entity_poly.pdbx_seq_one_letter_code
_entity_poly.pdbx_strand_id
1 'polypeptide(L)'
;MSRLKLFISVLLTLLLVGCGRVQPVLNVEDTPVAYDLQNKQVKAAIVQSATNRGWTIEETSPGVLIAKINVRSHFAEVKIPYSNKYYSIIYLNSVNLKASDGKIHRNYNRWVNNLNVDIQRALALLGAESQ
;
A
#
# COMPACT_ATOMS: atom_id res chain seq x y z
N MET A 1 48.99 -2.64 8.84
CA MET A 1 47.78 -1.82 9.19
C MET A 1 46.86 -1.52 8.01
N SER A 2 47.34 -1.30 6.78
CA SER A 2 46.48 -0.98 5.62
C SER A 2 45.62 -2.15 5.10
N ARG A 3 46.11 -3.40 5.20
CA ARG A 3 45.37 -4.57 4.70
C ARG A 3 44.18 -4.96 5.59
N LEU A 4 44.28 -4.78 6.91
CA LEU A 4 43.18 -5.00 7.84
C LEU A 4 42.00 -4.02 7.62
N LYS A 5 42.31 -2.75 7.31
CA LYS A 5 41.31 -1.75 6.90
C LYS A 5 40.61 -2.14 5.58
N LEU A 6 41.34 -2.74 4.65
CA LEU A 6 40.80 -3.20 3.37
C LEU A 6 39.82 -4.39 3.56
N PHE A 7 40.15 -5.33 4.44
CA PHE A 7 39.27 -6.45 4.78
C PHE A 7 37.99 -6.00 5.50
N ILE A 8 38.08 -5.03 6.42
CA ILE A 8 36.90 -4.45 7.09
C ILE A 8 35.98 -3.73 6.09
N SER A 9 36.57 -3.04 5.10
CA SER A 9 35.80 -2.33 4.06
C SER A 9 35.07 -3.29 3.11
N VAL A 10 35.63 -4.45 2.78
CA VAL A 10 34.99 -5.47 1.93
C VAL A 10 33.88 -6.21 2.70
N LEU A 11 34.10 -6.50 3.98
CA LEU A 11 33.10 -7.16 4.83
C LEU A 11 31.85 -6.28 5.06
N LEU A 12 32.03 -4.96 5.14
CA LEU A 12 30.93 -4.01 5.34
C LEU A 12 30.00 -3.92 4.11
N THR A 13 30.54 -4.12 2.90
CA THR A 13 29.73 -4.11 1.66
C THR A 13 28.87 -5.35 1.46
N LEU A 14 29.21 -6.48 2.10
CA LEU A 14 28.44 -7.73 2.04
C LEU A 14 27.19 -7.73 2.93
N LEU A 15 27.04 -6.74 3.83
CA LEU A 15 25.87 -6.63 4.71
C LEU A 15 24.69 -5.88 4.07
N LEU A 16 24.84 -5.35 2.87
CA LEU A 16 23.77 -4.71 2.09
C LEU A 16 22.94 -5.72 1.29
N VAL A 17 22.74 -6.95 1.80
CA VAL A 17 21.81 -7.90 1.19
C VAL A 17 20.39 -7.37 1.42
N GLY A 18 19.91 -6.64 0.42
CA GLY A 18 18.62 -5.96 0.46
C GLY A 18 17.48 -6.89 0.86
N CYS A 19 16.53 -6.34 1.60
CA CYS A 19 15.32 -7.02 2.07
C CYS A 19 14.76 -7.96 0.99
N GLY A 20 14.49 -9.21 1.40
CA GLY A 20 14.11 -10.30 0.52
C GLY A 20 13.08 -9.90 -0.54
N ARG A 21 13.27 -10.41 -1.77
CA ARG A 21 12.39 -10.14 -2.91
C ARG A 21 10.93 -10.48 -2.63
N VAL A 22 10.69 -11.47 -1.77
CA VAL A 22 9.38 -11.96 -1.34
C VAL A 22 9.26 -11.71 0.17
N GLN A 23 8.13 -11.16 0.59
CA GLN A 23 7.84 -10.67 1.94
C GLN A 23 6.44 -11.12 2.36
N PRO A 24 6.08 -11.15 3.65
CA PRO A 24 4.69 -11.32 4.06
C PRO A 24 3.77 -10.33 3.33
N VAL A 25 2.58 -10.78 2.94
CA VAL A 25 1.56 -9.93 2.31
C VAL A 25 1.19 -8.81 3.29
N LEU A 26 1.27 -7.56 2.83
CA LEU A 26 0.83 -6.40 3.60
C LEU A 26 -0.68 -6.20 3.39
N ASN A 27 -1.45 -6.43 4.45
CA ASN A 27 -2.78 -5.85 4.59
C ASN A 27 -2.68 -4.61 5.48
N VAL A 28 -3.43 -3.58 5.12
CA VAL A 28 -3.69 -2.44 6.02
C VAL A 28 -5.07 -2.67 6.60
N GLU A 29 -5.19 -2.83 7.90
CA GLU A 29 -6.44 -3.21 8.55
C GLU A 29 -6.87 -2.13 9.54
N ASP A 30 -8.16 -1.77 9.49
CA ASP A 30 -8.86 -0.92 10.44
C ASP A 30 -8.14 0.40 10.76
N THR A 31 -7.59 1.04 9.72
CA THR A 31 -6.94 2.34 9.88
C THR A 31 -7.99 3.39 10.25
N PRO A 32 -7.85 4.09 11.38
CA PRO A 32 -8.86 5.04 11.84
C PRO A 32 -8.94 6.27 10.94
N VAL A 33 -10.15 6.73 10.69
CA VAL A 33 -10.42 8.05 10.11
C VAL A 33 -10.60 9.01 11.29
N ALA A 34 -9.53 9.76 11.60
CA ALA A 34 -9.45 10.58 12.82
C ALA A 34 -10.23 11.91 12.76
N TYR A 35 -10.94 12.17 11.65
CA TYR A 35 -11.64 13.43 11.38
C TYR A 35 -13.13 13.15 11.21
N ASP A 36 -13.98 14.12 11.51
CA ASP A 36 -15.44 14.00 11.31
C ASP A 36 -15.81 14.15 9.83
N LEU A 37 -15.45 13.14 9.04
CA LEU A 37 -15.68 13.09 7.59
C LEU A 37 -16.90 12.23 7.28
N GLN A 38 -17.69 12.64 6.30
CA GLN A 38 -18.77 11.80 5.78
C GLN A 38 -18.20 10.61 4.99
N ASN A 39 -18.95 9.50 4.91
CA ASN A 39 -18.59 8.33 4.09
C ASN A 39 -18.18 8.71 2.66
N LYS A 40 -18.87 9.70 2.07
CA LYS A 40 -18.59 10.17 0.70
C LYS A 40 -17.22 10.86 0.59
N GLN A 41 -16.76 11.55 1.62
CA GLN A 41 -15.45 12.21 1.67
C GLN A 41 -14.34 11.19 1.81
N VAL A 42 -14.53 10.18 2.68
CA VAL A 42 -13.59 9.05 2.79
C VAL A 42 -13.47 8.29 1.48
N LYS A 43 -14.61 7.99 0.84
CA LYS A 43 -14.64 7.38 -0.50
C LYS A 43 -13.85 8.22 -1.51
N ALA A 44 -14.11 9.53 -1.57
CA ALA A 44 -13.44 10.43 -2.50
C ALA A 44 -11.92 10.45 -2.28
N ALA A 45 -11.46 10.52 -1.02
CA ALA A 45 -10.05 10.43 -0.67
C ALA A 45 -9.40 9.13 -1.16
N ILE A 46 -10.08 7.99 -0.98
CA ILE A 46 -9.61 6.68 -1.45
C ILE A 46 -9.53 6.64 -2.98
N VAL A 47 -10.61 7.02 -3.66
CA VAL A 47 -10.70 7.01 -5.13
C VAL A 47 -9.63 7.91 -5.75
N GLN A 48 -9.47 9.13 -5.23
CA GLN A 48 -8.48 10.08 -5.74
C GLN A 48 -7.06 9.56 -5.54
N SER A 49 -6.73 9.07 -4.34
CA SER A 49 -5.41 8.52 -4.02
C SER A 49 -5.06 7.31 -4.87
N ALA A 50 -6.03 6.42 -5.08
CA ALA A 50 -5.89 5.23 -5.93
C ALA A 50 -5.67 5.62 -7.40
N THR A 51 -6.51 6.49 -7.94
CA THR A 51 -6.43 6.93 -9.35
C THR A 51 -5.11 7.62 -9.65
N ASN A 52 -4.63 8.49 -8.74
CA ASN A 52 -3.34 9.17 -8.87
C ASN A 52 -2.14 8.20 -8.91
N ARG A 53 -2.30 7.02 -8.30
CA ARG A 53 -1.30 5.94 -8.28
C ARG A 53 -1.45 4.94 -9.44
N GLY A 54 -2.41 5.17 -10.34
CA GLY A 54 -2.69 4.29 -11.47
C GLY A 54 -3.51 3.05 -11.13
N TRP A 55 -4.14 3.01 -9.96
CA TRP A 55 -5.15 1.99 -9.66
C TRP A 55 -6.47 2.37 -10.34
N THR A 56 -7.16 1.38 -10.88
CA THR A 56 -8.56 1.53 -11.27
C THR A 56 -9.46 1.09 -10.12
N ILE A 57 -10.53 1.83 -9.88
CA ILE A 57 -11.49 1.57 -8.80
C ILE A 57 -12.83 1.17 -9.38
N GLU A 58 -13.43 0.18 -8.74
CA GLU A 58 -14.81 -0.26 -8.96
C GLU A 58 -15.52 -0.31 -7.61
N GLU A 59 -16.72 0.28 -7.52
CA GLU A 59 -17.56 0.14 -6.33
C GLU A 59 -18.46 -1.08 -6.50
N THR A 60 -18.22 -2.12 -5.71
CA THR A 60 -18.99 -3.37 -5.79
C THR A 60 -20.23 -3.34 -4.90
N SER A 61 -20.20 -2.56 -3.82
CA SER A 61 -21.31 -2.35 -2.90
C SER A 61 -21.07 -1.11 -2.04
N PRO A 62 -22.10 -0.55 -1.40
CA PRO A 62 -21.91 0.58 -0.48
C PRO A 62 -20.86 0.26 0.60
N GLY A 63 -19.83 1.09 0.71
CA GLY A 63 -18.76 0.93 1.70
C GLY A 63 -17.67 -0.08 1.31
N VAL A 64 -17.68 -0.61 0.09
CA VAL A 64 -16.64 -1.53 -0.40
C VAL A 64 -16.20 -1.16 -1.81
N LEU A 65 -14.91 -0.90 -1.96
CA LEU A 65 -14.26 -0.69 -3.25
C LEU A 65 -13.36 -1.87 -3.60
N ILE A 66 -13.25 -2.18 -4.89
CA ILE A 66 -12.21 -3.03 -5.46
C ILE A 66 -11.23 -2.14 -6.22
N ALA A 67 -9.95 -2.25 -5.88
CA ALA A 67 -8.88 -1.54 -6.57
C ALA A 67 -7.98 -2.53 -7.31
N LYS A 68 -7.71 -2.24 -8.58
CA LYS A 68 -6.87 -3.06 -9.45
C LYS A 68 -5.72 -2.22 -10.00
N ILE A 69 -4.52 -2.78 -10.08
CA ILE A 69 -3.38 -2.10 -10.72
C ILE A 69 -2.65 -3.07 -11.65
N ASN A 70 -2.25 -2.55 -12.82
CA ASN A 70 -1.43 -3.25 -13.80
C ASN A 70 -0.15 -2.44 -14.04
N VAL A 71 1.01 -3.04 -13.76
CA VAL A 71 2.32 -2.42 -13.98
C VAL A 71 3.19 -3.38 -14.77
N ARG A 72 3.40 -3.08 -16.07
CA ARG A 72 4.09 -3.97 -17.01
C ARG A 72 3.38 -5.34 -17.02
N SER A 73 4.06 -6.41 -16.60
CA SER A 73 3.49 -7.76 -16.50
C SER A 73 2.89 -8.10 -15.13
N HIS A 74 2.91 -7.19 -14.16
CA HIS A 74 2.47 -7.47 -12.79
C HIS A 74 1.08 -6.88 -12.55
N PHE A 75 0.21 -7.66 -11.91
CA PHE A 75 -1.15 -7.26 -11.55
C PHE A 75 -1.40 -7.49 -10.07
N ALA A 76 -2.11 -6.57 -9.42
CA ALA A 76 -2.64 -6.77 -8.07
C ALA A 76 -4.08 -6.27 -7.96
N GLU A 77 -4.84 -6.95 -7.13
CA GLU A 77 -6.22 -6.63 -6.78
C GLU A 77 -6.38 -6.60 -5.26
N VAL A 78 -7.02 -5.55 -4.75
CA VAL A 78 -7.29 -5.37 -3.33
C VAL A 78 -8.74 -4.95 -3.09
N LYS A 79 -9.27 -5.38 -1.95
CA LYS A 79 -10.55 -4.91 -1.40
C LYS A 79 -10.30 -3.79 -0.41
N ILE A 80 -11.08 -2.73 -0.52
CA ILE A 80 -11.01 -1.56 0.36
C ILE A 80 -12.37 -1.35 1.00
N PRO A 81 -12.68 -2.04 2.12
CA PRO A 81 -13.84 -1.68 2.94
C PRO A 81 -13.55 -0.35 3.63
N TYR A 82 -14.57 0.51 3.72
CA TYR A 82 -14.42 1.83 4.32
C TYR A 82 -15.73 2.34 4.95
N SER A 83 -15.57 3.27 5.89
CA SER A 83 -16.62 4.05 6.51
C SER A 83 -16.06 5.42 6.94
N ASN A 84 -16.88 6.24 7.58
CA ASN A 84 -16.46 7.47 8.24
C ASN A 84 -15.57 7.23 9.45
N LYS A 85 -15.42 5.98 9.91
CA LYS A 85 -14.61 5.64 11.08
C LYS A 85 -13.30 4.94 10.73
N TYR A 86 -13.26 4.21 9.61
CA TYR A 86 -12.09 3.41 9.26
C TYR A 86 -12.01 3.11 7.75
N TYR A 87 -10.86 2.64 7.31
CA TYR A 87 -10.71 1.91 6.05
C TYR A 87 -9.63 0.82 6.16
N SER A 88 -9.67 -0.14 5.23
CA SER A 88 -8.66 -1.19 5.10
C SER A 88 -8.20 -1.33 3.64
N ILE A 89 -7.05 -1.96 3.40
CA ILE A 89 -6.55 -2.35 2.07
C ILE A 89 -6.15 -3.83 2.19
N ILE A 90 -6.99 -4.70 1.64
CA ILE A 90 -6.91 -6.15 1.87
C ILE A 90 -6.57 -6.84 0.55
N TYR A 91 -5.52 -7.65 0.55
CA TYR A 91 -5.15 -8.48 -0.60
C TYR A 91 -6.31 -9.37 -1.06
N LEU A 92 -6.56 -9.41 -2.37
CA LEU A 92 -7.46 -10.37 -2.99
C LEU A 92 -6.74 -11.30 -3.95
N ASN A 93 -6.05 -10.73 -4.95
CA ASN A 93 -5.45 -11.52 -6.03
C ASN A 93 -4.22 -10.82 -6.62
N SER A 94 -3.38 -11.59 -7.32
CA SER A 94 -2.25 -11.04 -8.08
C SER A 94 -1.78 -11.96 -9.20
N VAL A 95 -1.11 -11.35 -10.20
CA VAL A 95 -0.40 -12.06 -11.27
C VAL A 95 1.04 -11.58 -11.30
N ASN A 96 1.97 -12.52 -11.50
CA ASN A 96 3.42 -12.27 -11.55
C ASN A 96 4.03 -11.65 -10.28
N LEU A 97 3.35 -11.75 -9.14
CA LEU A 97 3.85 -11.29 -7.84
C LEU A 97 4.29 -12.41 -6.90
N LYS A 98 4.38 -13.66 -7.37
CA LYS A 98 4.85 -14.80 -6.57
C LYS A 98 4.06 -14.98 -5.26
N ALA A 99 2.76 -14.72 -5.30
CA ALA A 99 1.90 -14.90 -4.14
C ALA A 99 1.78 -16.39 -3.80
N SER A 100 2.26 -16.77 -2.63
CA SER A 100 2.25 -18.14 -2.11
C SER A 100 2.59 -18.12 -0.62
N ASP A 101 1.92 -18.97 0.16
CA ASP A 101 2.16 -19.17 1.61
C ASP A 101 2.16 -17.86 2.42
N GLY A 102 1.20 -16.98 2.14
CA GLY A 102 1.07 -15.68 2.81
C GLY A 102 2.19 -14.68 2.50
N LYS A 103 3.02 -14.96 1.48
CA LYS A 103 4.09 -14.08 1.02
C LYS A 103 3.86 -13.64 -0.42
N ILE A 104 4.48 -12.51 -0.79
CA ILE A 104 4.32 -11.86 -2.08
C ILE A 104 5.55 -11.01 -2.41
N HIS A 105 5.75 -10.71 -3.68
CA HIS A 105 6.82 -9.85 -4.14
C HIS A 105 6.71 -8.45 -3.53
N ARG A 106 7.83 -7.90 -3.04
CA ARG A 106 7.91 -6.60 -2.35
C ARG A 106 7.24 -5.41 -3.06
N ASN A 107 7.07 -5.47 -4.38
CA ASN A 107 6.41 -4.43 -5.16
C ASN A 107 4.93 -4.29 -4.78
N TYR A 108 4.26 -5.40 -4.47
CA TYR A 108 2.89 -5.36 -3.96
C TYR A 108 2.81 -4.52 -2.67
N ASN A 109 3.63 -4.88 -1.66
CA ASN A 109 3.67 -4.15 -0.39
C ASN A 109 4.00 -2.67 -0.60
N ARG A 110 4.90 -2.36 -1.54
CA ARG A 110 5.20 -0.97 -1.92
C ARG A 110 3.97 -0.26 -2.47
N TRP A 111 3.21 -0.87 -3.36
CA TRP A 111 2.00 -0.26 -3.92
C TRP A 111 0.92 -0.05 -2.87
N VAL A 112 0.67 -1.04 -2.00
CA VAL A 112 -0.26 -0.93 -0.88
C VAL A 112 0.16 0.17 0.09
N ASN A 113 1.43 0.21 0.49
CA ASN A 113 1.94 1.24 1.39
C ASN A 113 1.83 2.65 0.78
N ASN A 114 2.17 2.80 -0.49
CA ASN A 114 2.05 4.09 -1.19
C ASN A 114 0.60 4.56 -1.27
N LEU A 115 -0.33 3.64 -1.57
CA LEU A 115 -1.76 3.94 -1.55
C LEU A 115 -2.21 4.36 -0.15
N ASN A 116 -1.82 3.63 0.88
CA ASN A 116 -2.15 3.95 2.27
C ASN A 116 -1.69 5.35 2.68
N VAL A 117 -0.43 5.68 2.41
CA VAL A 117 0.15 7.00 2.73
C VAL A 117 -0.61 8.14 2.04
N ASP A 118 -0.99 7.96 0.78
CA ASP A 118 -1.72 9.00 0.06
C ASP A 118 -3.17 9.13 0.53
N ILE A 119 -3.83 8.03 0.89
CA ILE A 119 -5.17 8.06 1.52
C ILE A 119 -5.10 8.87 2.82
N GLN A 120 -4.14 8.58 3.69
CA GLN A 120 -3.97 9.32 4.94
C GLN A 120 -3.72 10.81 4.70
N ARG A 121 -2.90 11.16 3.69
CA ARG A 121 -2.67 12.56 3.32
C ARG A 121 -3.96 13.23 2.82
N ALA A 122 -4.74 12.57 1.97
CA ALA A 122 -5.99 13.09 1.47
C ALA A 122 -7.04 13.28 2.57
N LEU A 123 -7.15 12.32 3.50
CA LEU A 123 -8.03 12.43 4.67
C LEU A 123 -7.63 13.60 5.58
N ALA A 124 -6.33 13.79 5.81
CA ALA A 124 -5.82 14.91 6.62
C ALA A 124 -6.11 16.27 6.00
N LEU A 125 -6.01 16.39 4.67
CA LEU A 125 -6.36 17.63 3.95
C LEU A 125 -7.85 17.93 4.06
N LEU A 126 -8.71 16.94 3.79
CA LEU A 126 -10.17 17.11 3.92
C LEU A 126 -10.58 17.46 5.36
N GLY A 127 -9.93 16.86 6.35
CA GLY A 127 -10.18 17.14 7.77
C GLY A 127 -9.72 18.54 8.21
N ALA A 128 -8.75 19.13 7.51
CA ALA A 128 -8.31 20.51 7.74
C ALA A 128 -9.23 21.53 7.06
N GLU A 129 -9.84 21.19 5.92
CA GLU A 129 -10.81 22.04 5.21
C GLU A 129 -12.19 22.06 5.86
N SER A 130 -12.52 21.05 6.67
CA SER A 130 -13.80 20.95 7.38
C SER A 130 -13.84 21.64 8.75
N GLN A 131 -12.75 22.30 9.15
CA GLN A 131 -12.62 23.07 10.41
C GLN A 131 -12.79 24.56 10.13
#